data_AF-A0A6N8EDD2-F1
#
_entry.id   AF-A0A6N8EDD2-F1
#
_cell.length_a   1.000
_cell.length_b   1.000
_cell.length_c   1.000
_cell.angle_alpha   90.00
_cell.angle_beta   90.00
_cell.angle_gamma   90.00
#
_symmetry.space_group_name_H-M   'P 1'
#
loop_
_entity.id
_entity.type
_entity.pdbx_description
1 polymer ?
#
loop_
_entity_poly.entity_id
_entity_poly.type
_entity_poly.pdbx_seq_one_letter_code
_entity_poly.pdbx_strand_id
1 'polypeptide(L)' 'MSTITFDTHKFIRTLKDAGIPESQAEAISEAFRAAHMEAEVATKTDLRELEYRLIIKLGAMMMAGIATVAALVKLL' A
#
# COMPACT_ATOMS: atom_id res chain seq x y z
N MET A 1 -4.96 4.41 -8.01
CA MET A 1 -4.20 5.23 -7.05
C MET A 1 -5.15 5.75 -5.98
N SER A 2 -4.90 5.42 -4.72
CA SER A 2 -5.55 6.11 -3.59
C SER A 2 -4.80 7.43 -3.42
N THR A 3 -5.43 8.56 -3.78
CA THR A 3 -4.82 9.87 -3.60
C THR A 3 -4.72 10.17 -2.11
N ILE A 4 -3.51 10.24 -1.55
CA ILE A 4 -3.30 10.79 -0.22
C ILE A 4 -3.46 12.31 -0.35
N THR A 5 -4.51 12.87 0.23
CA THR A 5 -4.76 14.31 0.17
C THR A 5 -3.79 15.04 1.09
N PHE A 6 -2.89 15.83 0.51
CA PHE A 6 -2.00 16.71 1.26
C PHE A 6 -2.56 18.14 1.26
N ASP A 7 -2.94 18.64 2.42
CA ASP A 7 -3.43 20.01 2.59
C ASP A 7 -2.24 20.97 2.74
N THR A 8 -1.74 21.45 1.60
CA THR A 8 -0.64 22.42 1.51
C THR A 8 -0.88 23.65 2.39
N HIS A 9 -2.11 24.16 2.43
CA HIS A 9 -2.42 25.38 3.17
C HIS A 9 -2.35 25.17 4.68
N LYS A 10 -2.95 24.09 5.19
CA LYS A 10 -2.86 23.72 6.61
C LYS A 10 -1.42 23.42 7.02
N PHE A 11 -0.65 22.79 6.15
CA PHE A 11 0.76 22.48 6.40
C PHE A 11 1.60 23.75 6.54
N ILE A 12 1.54 24.65 5.55
CA ILE A 12 2.25 25.94 5.59
C ILE A 12 1.84 26.74 6.84
N ARG A 13 0.54 26.82 7.14
CA ARG A 13 0.04 27.52 8.33
C ARG A 13 0.63 26.94 9.62
N THR A 14 0.69 25.62 9.74
CA THR A 14 1.26 24.95 10.92
C THR A 14 2.74 25.32 11.10
N LEU A 15 3.51 25.38 10.01
CA LEU A 15 4.92 25.80 10.06
C LEU A 15 5.06 27.28 10.46
N LYS A 16 4.20 28.16 9.92
CA LYS A 16 4.17 29.59 10.28
C LYS A 16 3.82 29.80 11.75
N ASP A 17 2.82 29.08 12.26
CA ASP A 17 2.41 29.12 13.67
C ASP A 17 3.52 28.62 14.61
N ALA A 18 4.43 27.78 14.12
CA ALA A 18 5.63 27.32 14.82
C ALA A 18 6.83 28.30 14.69
N GLY A 19 6.65 29.45 14.04
CA GLY A 19 7.68 30.48 13.88
C GLY A 19 8.58 30.31 12.64
N ILE A 20 8.25 29.39 11.73
CA ILE A 20 8.98 29.26 10.46
C ILE A 20 8.56 30.40 9.52
N PRO A 21 9.51 31.15 8.92
CA PRO A 21 9.20 32.17 7.92
C PRO A 21 8.43 31.60 6.73
N GLU A 22 7.54 32.41 6.15
CA GLU A 22 6.65 31.99 5.06
C GLU A 22 7.39 31.38 3.87
N SER A 23 8.48 32.00 3.42
CA SER A 23 9.30 31.47 2.31
C SER A 23 9.91 30.09 2.60
N GLN A 24 10.27 29.83 3.86
CA GLN A 24 10.77 28.51 4.28
C GLN A 24 9.63 27.51 4.41
N ALA A 25 8.48 27.93 4.95
CA ALA A 25 7.30 27.08 5.08
C ALA A 25 6.80 26.60 3.71
N GLU A 26 6.77 27.49 2.71
CA GLU A 26 6.44 27.16 1.33
C GLU A 26 7.45 26.18 0.72
N ALA A 27 8.76 26.43 0.88
CA ALA A 27 9.81 25.56 0.36
C ALA A 27 9.76 24.14 0.97
N ILE A 28 9.55 24.04 2.29
CA ILE A 28 9.40 22.75 2.98
C ILE A 28 8.14 22.04 2.50
N SER A 29 7.03 22.76 2.36
CA SER A 29 5.76 22.19 1.88
C SER A 29 5.90 21.63 0.46
N GLU A 30 6.61 22.32 -0.42
CA GLU A 30 6.84 21.86 -1.79
C GLU A 30 7.74 20.63 -1.83
N ALA A 31 8.86 20.65 -1.11
CA ALA A 31 9.78 19.51 -1.02
C ALA A 31 9.08 18.27 -0.44
N PHE A 32 8.25 18.44 0.59
CA PHE A 32 7.49 17.35 1.19
C PHE A 32 6.44 16.80 0.23
N ARG A 33 5.71 17.67 -0.49
CA ARG A 33 4.73 17.25 -1.50
C ARG A 33 5.39 16.43 -2.61
N ALA A 34 6.53 16.89 -3.13
CA ALA A 34 7.28 16.19 -4.16
C ALA A 34 7.70 14.79 -3.69
N ALA A 35 8.32 14.67 -2.51
CA ALA A 35 8.74 13.40 -1.95
C ALA A 35 7.57 12.43 -1.68
N HIS A 36 6.40 12.95 -1.28
CA HIS A 36 5.23 12.14 -0.98
C HIS A 36 4.50 11.66 -2.25
N MET A 37 4.57 12.42 -3.34
CA MET A 37 3.96 12.04 -4.64
C MET A 37 4.75 10.96 -5.38
N GLU A 38 6.05 10.84 -5.11
CA GLU A 38 6.92 9.78 -5.66
C GLU A 38 6.79 8.45 -4.90
N ALA A 39 6.13 8.42 -3.74
CA ALA A 39 5.95 7.21 -2.97
C ALA A 39 4.89 6.30 -3.60
N GLU A 40 5.32 5.25 -4.29
CA GLU A 40 4.42 4.17 -4.72
C GLU A 40 3.96 3.32 -3.52
N VAL A 41 2.81 3.70 -2.95
CA VAL A 41 2.20 2.99 -1.83
C VAL A 41 1.14 1.99 -2.32
N ALA A 42 1.24 0.75 -1.85
CA ALA A 42 0.22 -0.26 -2.12
C ALA A 42 -1.15 0.18 -1.56
N THR A 43 -2.18 0.13 -2.39
CA THR A 43 -3.55 0.46 -2.00
C THR A 43 -4.23 -0.71 -1.30
N LYS A 44 -5.33 -0.43 -0.58
CA LYS A 44 -6.20 -1.48 -0.02
C LYS A 44 -6.69 -2.47 -1.09
N THR A 45 -6.90 -1.98 -2.31
CA THR A 45 -7.30 -2.82 -3.44
C THR A 45 -6.18 -3.78 -3.82
N ASP A 46 -4.94 -3.30 -3.91
CA ASP A 46 -3.77 -4.12 -4.26
C ASP A 46 -3.54 -5.23 -3.22
N LEU A 47 -3.70 -4.90 -1.93
CA LEU A 47 -3.61 -5.88 -0.84
C LEU A 47 -4.72 -6.93 -0.91
N ARG A 48 -5.95 -6.53 -1.20
CA ARG A 48 -7.09 -7.46 -1.35
C ARG A 48 -6.92 -8.37 -2.57
N GLU A 49 -6.40 -7.85 -3.67
CA GLU A 49 -6.08 -8.67 -4.84
C GLU A 49 -4.98 -9.69 -4.52
N LEU A 50 -3.93 -9.25 -3.81
CA LEU A 50 -2.87 -10.14 -3.35
C LEU A 50 -3.41 -11.24 -2.42
N GLU A 51 -4.29 -10.90 -1.49
CA GLU A 51 -4.98 -11.84 -0.60
C GLU A 51 -5.76 -12.89 -1.40
N TYR A 52 -6.58 -12.48 -2.36
CA TYR A 52 -7.33 -13.42 -3.20
C TYR A 52 -6.40 -14.32 -4.02
N ARG A 53 -5.33 -13.77 -4.61
CA ARG A 53 -4.34 -14.56 -5.34
C ARG A 53 -3.66 -15.59 -4.44
N LEU A 54 -3.35 -15.23 -3.19
CA LEU A 54 -2.76 -16.15 -2.22
C LEU A 54 -3.76 -17.24 -1.84
N ILE A 55 -5.00 -16.89 -1.48
CA ILE A 55 -6.05 -17.87 -1.13
C ILE A 55 -6.27 -18.87 -2.25
N ILE A 56 -6.41 -18.39 -3.50
CA ILE A 56 -6.63 -19.26 -4.66
C ILE A 56 -5.44 -20.20 -4.88
N LYS A 57 -4.20 -19.67 -4.85
CA LYS A 57 -3.00 -20.49 -5.06
C LYS A 57 -2.81 -21.53 -3.96
N LEU A 58 -2.97 -21.12 -2.70
CA LEU A 58 -2.86 -22.02 -1.55
C LEU A 58 -3.95 -23.10 -1.60
N GLY A 59 -5.20 -22.70 -1.86
CA GLY A 59 -6.30 -23.65 -2.04
C GLY A 59 -6.05 -24.65 -3.17
N ALA A 60 -5.56 -24.19 -4.32
CA ALA A 60 -5.24 -25.06 -5.45
C ALA A 60 -4.11 -26.05 -5.12
N MET A 61 -3.03 -25.60 -4.46
CA MET A 61 -1.93 -26.48 -4.05
C MET A 61 -2.39 -27.52 -3.02
N MET A 62 -3.24 -27.13 -2.06
CA MET A 62 -3.82 -28.05 -1.09
C MET A 62 -4.70 -29.11 -1.76
N MET A 63 -5.58 -28.70 -2.69
CA MET A 63 -6.42 -29.62 -3.44
C MET A 63 -5.60 -30.60 -4.29
N ALA A 64 -4.54 -30.12 -4.95
CA ALA A 64 -3.63 -30.97 -5.70
C ALA A 64 -2.91 -31.99 -4.80
N GLY A 65 -2.43 -31.56 -3.62
CA GLY A 65 -1.82 -32.42 -2.62
C GLY A 65 -2.79 -33.49 -2.08
N ILE A 66 -4.02 -33.08 -1.74
CA ILE A 66 -5.04 -34.01 -1.24
C ILE A 66 -5.42 -35.03 -2.33
N ALA A 67 -5.62 -34.58 -3.57
CA ALA A 67 -5.96 -35.46 -4.69
C ALA A 67 -4.85 -36.49 -4.99
N THR A 68 -3.59 -36.06 -4.94
CA THR A 68 -2.44 -36.95 -5.16
C THR A 68 -2.33 -37.99 -4.05
N VAL A 69 -2.44 -37.61 -2.77
CA VAL A 69 -2.44 -38.55 -1.65
C VAL A 69 -3.62 -39.53 -1.72
N ALA A 70 -4.83 -39.04 -2.02
CA ALA A 70 -6.01 -39.88 -2.14
C ALA A 70 -5.88 -40.93 -3.27
N ALA A 71 -5.27 -40.55 -4.39
CA ALA A 71 -5.00 -41.49 -5.49
C ALA A 71 -3.99 -42.57 -5.07
N LEU A 72 -2.92 -42.20 -4.36
CA LEU A 72 -1.91 -43.15 -3.86
C LEU A 72 -2.52 -44.15 -2.87
N VAL A 73 -3.34 -43.69 -1.92
CA VAL A 73 -4.01 -44.56 -0.94
C VAL A 73 -4.94 -45.58 -1.60
N LYS A 74 -5.59 -45.22 -2.72
CA LYS A 74 -6.48 -46.14 -3.44
C LYS A 74 -5.73 -47.20 -4.27
N LEU A 75 -4.45 -46.98 -4.53
CA LEU A 75 -3.58 -47.85 -5.32
C LEU A 75 -2.80 -48.87 -4.49
N LEU A 76 -2.62 -48.60 -3.19
CA LEU A 76 -2.05 -49.52 -2.17
C LEU A 76 -3.13 -50.44 -1.60
#